data_AF-A0A7C4BLG0-F1
#
_entry.id   AF-A0A7C4BLG0-F1
#
_cell.length_a   1.000
_cell.length_b   1.000
_cell.length_c   1.000
_cell.angle_alpha   90.00
_cell.angle_beta   90.00
_cell.angle_gamma   90.00
#
_symmetry.space_group_name_H-M   'P 1'
#
loop_
_entity.id
_entity.type
_entity.pdbx_description
1 polymer ?
#
loop_
_entity_poly.entity_id
_entity_poly.type
_entity_poly.pdbx_seq_one_letter_code
_entity_poly.pdbx_strand_id
1 'polypeptide(L)'
;MRITTSMIFSHIASSLQKNTEEYADLNERLATGKKINRISEDVLGSINALGYRLDISINHQYKRNIDKTNIQLDYTTKIMGSVSNSLIKLHELAAMGNNAQSEDKRMFYSKQAADWRDYFLSLSNSKLDGKFIFSGYKTDKQTFVYNSVTGKYDYQGDNGEINILIDKEASVVMNIQGSRAFSLSLTEPLPTTLSDGTPISFTQAEDPLTGVNTITIEIGNSGDPDYDTFTFSNIMDIANILI
;
A
#
# COMPACT_ATOMS: atom_id res chain seq x y z
N MET A 1 17.96 -78.55 29.06
CA MET A 1 18.98 -77.70 28.39
C MET A 1 20.03 -77.30 29.42
N ARG A 2 21.32 -77.29 29.07
CA ARG A 2 22.40 -76.90 29.98
C ARG A 2 22.75 -75.44 29.73
N ILE A 3 22.51 -74.58 30.72
CA ILE A 3 22.95 -73.19 30.69
C ILE A 3 24.47 -73.19 30.90
N THR A 4 25.22 -72.62 29.96
CA THR A 4 26.68 -72.48 30.06
C THR A 4 27.04 -71.12 30.63
N THR A 5 28.17 -71.01 31.33
CA THR A 5 28.69 -69.74 31.86
C THR A 5 28.80 -68.66 30.78
N SER A 6 29.10 -69.06 29.55
CA SER A 6 29.11 -68.15 28.39
C SER A 6 27.73 -67.57 28.07
N MET A 7 26.64 -68.35 28.17
CA MET A 7 25.29 -67.81 27.97
C MET A 7 24.89 -66.81 29.06
N ILE A 8 25.29 -67.07 30.31
CA ILE A 8 25.03 -66.14 31.44
C ILE A 8 25.78 -64.82 31.21
N PHE A 9 27.06 -64.88 30.83
CA PHE A 9 27.85 -63.69 30.54
C PHE A 9 27.29 -62.90 29.35
N SER A 10 26.91 -63.57 28.26
CA SER A 10 26.28 -62.91 27.11
C SER A 10 24.94 -62.25 27.47
N HIS A 11 24.14 -62.85 28.34
CA HIS A 11 22.86 -62.29 28.79
C HIS A 11 23.05 -61.05 29.68
N ILE A 12 24.07 -61.06 30.55
CA ILE A 12 24.44 -59.90 31.37
C ILE A 12 24.95 -58.77 30.47
N ALA A 13 25.83 -59.08 29.51
CA ALA A 13 26.37 -58.10 28.57
C ALA A 13 25.25 -57.46 27.73
N SER A 14 24.31 -58.25 27.19
CA SER A 14 23.16 -57.70 26.44
C SER A 14 22.24 -56.84 27.31
N SER A 15 22.04 -57.22 28.57
CA SER A 15 21.20 -56.47 29.51
C SER A 15 21.85 -55.14 29.91
N LEU A 16 23.17 -55.14 30.13
CA LEU A 16 23.94 -53.92 30.37
C LEU A 16 23.89 -52.99 29.16
N GLN A 17 24.09 -53.53 27.95
CA GLN A 17 24.04 -52.73 26.73
C GLN A 17 22.66 -52.07 26.54
N LYS A 18 21.58 -52.81 26.76
CA LYS A 18 20.22 -52.28 26.72
C LYS A 18 19.99 -51.16 27.75
N ASN A 19 20.48 -51.33 28.99
CA ASN A 19 20.38 -50.30 30.03
C ASN A 19 21.20 -49.04 29.67
N THR A 20 22.38 -49.20 29.05
CA THR A 20 23.18 -48.05 28.61
C THR A 20 22.51 -47.28 27.47
N GLU A 21 21.84 -47.96 26.55
CA GLU A 21 21.04 -47.34 25.49
C GLU A 21 19.84 -46.58 26.07
N GLU A 22 19.07 -47.21 26.98
CA GLU A 22 17.95 -46.54 27.65
C GLU A 22 18.40 -45.32 28.47
N TYR A 23 19.55 -45.40 29.14
CA TYR A 23 20.13 -44.26 29.87
C TYR A 23 20.56 -43.13 28.94
N ALA A 24 21.14 -43.44 27.78
CA ALA A 24 21.51 -42.44 26.79
C ALA A 24 20.27 -41.73 26.22
N ASP A 25 19.22 -42.49 25.87
CA ASP A 25 17.97 -41.94 25.36
C ASP A 25 17.26 -41.06 26.40
N LEU A 26 17.23 -41.48 27.67
CA LEU A 26 16.66 -40.67 28.77
C LEU A 26 17.45 -39.38 28.99
N ASN A 27 18.78 -39.43 28.92
CA ASN A 27 19.60 -38.22 28.98
C ASN A 27 19.36 -37.30 27.78
N GLU A 28 19.20 -37.85 26.57
CA GLU A 28 18.87 -37.06 25.38
C GLU A 28 17.52 -36.35 25.55
N ARG A 29 16.49 -37.05 26.05
CA ARG A 29 15.18 -36.48 26.37
C ARG A 29 15.24 -35.42 27.47
N LEU A 30 16.07 -35.64 28.49
CA LEU A 30 16.26 -34.68 29.58
C LEU A 30 16.99 -33.42 29.09
N ALA A 31 18.02 -33.57 28.25
CA ALA A 31 18.77 -32.47 27.68
C ALA A 31 17.94 -31.63 26.68
N THR A 32 17.11 -32.28 25.87
CA THR A 32 16.26 -31.63 24.86
C THR A 32 14.94 -31.11 25.41
N GLY A 33 14.46 -31.66 26.53
CA GLY A 33 13.13 -31.41 27.09
C GLY A 33 11.99 -31.94 26.22
N LYS A 34 12.28 -32.74 25.18
CA LYS A 34 11.29 -33.24 24.22
C LYS A 34 11.00 -34.71 24.49
N LYS A 35 9.72 -35.06 24.41
CA LYS A 35 9.27 -36.46 24.54
C LYS A 35 9.67 -37.29 23.30
N ILE A 36 9.70 -36.67 22.12
CA ILE A 36 10.02 -37.32 20.85
C ILE A 36 11.19 -36.55 20.22
N ASN A 37 12.35 -37.20 20.13
CA ASN A 37 13.55 -36.61 19.50
C ASN A 37 13.77 -37.11 18.07
N ARG A 38 13.46 -38.38 17.83
CA ARG A 38 13.62 -39.01 16.51
C ARG A 38 12.30 -39.53 15.98
N ILE A 39 12.13 -39.46 14.65
CA ILE A 39 10.94 -39.97 13.96
C ILE A 39 10.77 -41.48 14.20
N SER A 40 11.88 -42.21 14.40
CA SER A 40 11.87 -43.65 14.72
C SER A 40 11.24 -44.00 16.07
N GLU A 41 11.15 -43.06 17.02
CA GLU A 41 10.58 -43.31 18.36
C GLU A 41 9.04 -43.29 18.34
N ASP A 42 8.45 -42.40 17.55
CA ASP A 42 7.00 -42.32 17.32
C ASP A 42 6.74 -41.60 15.99
N VAL A 43 6.43 -42.37 14.95
CA VAL A 43 6.17 -41.84 13.62
C VAL A 43 4.90 -40.97 13.61
N LEU A 44 3.84 -41.41 14.30
CA LEU A 44 2.55 -40.70 14.32
C LEU A 44 2.65 -39.40 15.10
N GLY A 45 3.25 -39.44 16.30
CA GLY A 45 3.52 -38.26 17.10
C GLY A 45 4.43 -37.25 16.39
N SER A 46 5.45 -37.74 15.67
CA SER A 46 6.33 -36.89 14.88
C SER A 46 5.62 -36.19 13.71
N ILE A 47 4.75 -36.90 12.99
CA ILE A 47 3.96 -36.31 11.89
C ILE A 47 3.06 -35.19 12.42
N ASN A 48 2.34 -35.43 13.52
CA ASN A 48 1.48 -34.41 14.13
C ASN A 48 2.28 -33.21 14.62
N ALA A 49 3.43 -33.46 15.29
CA ALA A 49 4.31 -32.39 15.75
C ALA A 49 4.87 -31.55 14.58
N LEU A 50 5.21 -32.18 13.45
CA LEU A 50 5.62 -31.47 12.24
C LEU A 50 4.48 -30.64 11.65
N GLY A 51 3.26 -31.19 11.60
CA GLY A 51 2.06 -30.46 11.18
C GLY A 51 1.84 -29.19 12.01
N TYR A 52 1.85 -29.31 13.34
CA TYR A 52 1.71 -28.14 14.22
C TYR A 52 2.84 -27.13 14.06
N ARG A 53 4.09 -27.57 13.84
CA ARG A 53 5.20 -26.66 13.57
C ARG A 53 5.01 -25.90 12.26
N LEU A 54 4.49 -26.55 11.23
CA LEU A 54 4.15 -25.92 9.96
C LEU A 54 3.04 -24.88 10.17
N ASP A 55 1.97 -25.25 10.87
CA ASP A 55 0.86 -24.34 11.19
C ASP A 55 1.33 -23.12 11.98
N ILE A 56 2.18 -23.30 12.99
CA ILE A 56 2.78 -22.21 13.76
C ILE A 56 3.63 -21.31 12.85
N SER A 57 4.44 -21.89 11.95
CA SER A 57 5.26 -21.12 11.02
C SER A 57 4.42 -20.29 10.05
N ILE A 58 3.32 -20.85 9.54
CA ILE A 58 2.37 -20.16 8.67
C ILE A 58 1.68 -19.01 9.45
N ASN A 59 1.22 -19.27 10.67
CA ASN A 59 0.64 -18.23 11.53
C ASN A 59 1.63 -17.10 11.82
N HIS A 60 2.91 -17.40 12.05
CA HIS A 60 3.94 -16.37 12.18
C HIS A 60 4.11 -15.54 10.91
N GLN A 61 4.00 -16.14 9.73
CA GLN A 61 4.01 -15.40 8.46
C GLN A 61 2.79 -14.48 8.34
N TYR A 62 1.59 -14.97 8.67
CA TYR A 62 0.37 -14.14 8.68
C TYR A 62 0.49 -12.97 9.64
N LYS A 63 1.03 -13.19 10.85
CA LYS A 63 1.28 -12.10 11.78
C LYS A 63 2.23 -11.04 11.20
N ARG A 64 3.34 -11.44 10.58
CA ARG A 64 4.27 -10.51 9.90
C ARG A 64 3.58 -9.75 8.77
N ASN A 65 2.71 -10.42 8.02
CA ASN A 65 1.94 -9.82 6.93
C ASN A 65 0.94 -8.78 7.45
N ILE A 66 0.24 -9.07 8.54
CA ILE A 66 -0.68 -8.14 9.23
C ILE A 66 0.09 -6.93 9.75
N ASP A 67 1.20 -7.14 10.46
CA ASP A 67 2.02 -6.06 11.01
C ASP A 67 2.53 -5.13 9.90
N LYS A 68 3.02 -5.70 8.80
CA LYS A 68 3.47 -4.93 7.62
C LYS A 68 2.34 -4.13 6.99
N THR A 69 1.17 -4.76 6.83
CA THR A 69 -0.02 -4.11 6.24
C THR A 69 -0.48 -2.95 7.11
N ASN A 70 -0.53 -3.13 8.42
CA ASN A 70 -0.88 -2.07 9.37
C ASN A 70 0.06 -0.88 9.30
N ILE A 71 1.38 -1.12 9.23
CA ILE A 71 2.38 -0.05 9.09
C ILE A 71 2.15 0.74 7.79
N GLN A 72 1.93 0.04 6.67
CA GLN A 72 1.68 0.68 5.38
C GLN A 72 0.39 1.50 5.38
N LEU A 73 -0.71 0.94 5.92
CA LEU A 73 -2.01 1.61 5.96
C LEU A 73 -2.02 2.81 6.90
N ASP A 74 -1.38 2.71 8.08
CA ASP A 74 -1.24 3.83 9.01
C ASP A 74 -0.43 4.96 8.38
N TYR A 75 0.69 4.64 7.73
CA TYR A 75 1.49 5.63 6.99
C TYR A 75 0.66 6.28 5.87
N THR A 76 -0.02 5.48 5.06
CA THR A 76 -0.88 5.99 3.96
C THR A 76 -1.97 6.90 4.50
N THR A 77 -2.61 6.54 5.61
CA THR A 77 -3.67 7.33 6.26
C THR A 77 -3.14 8.68 6.75
N LYS A 78 -1.95 8.71 7.37
CA LYS A 78 -1.31 9.96 7.81
C LYS A 78 -0.97 10.88 6.64
N ILE A 79 -0.48 10.32 5.54
CA ILE A 79 -0.21 11.08 4.32
C ILE A 79 -1.52 11.63 3.74
N MET A 80 -2.58 10.82 3.64
CA MET A 80 -3.89 11.26 3.16
C MET A 80 -4.51 12.36 4.03
N GLY A 81 -4.34 12.30 5.36
CA GLY A 81 -4.73 13.39 6.25
C GLY A 81 -3.96 14.69 5.97
N SER A 82 -2.65 14.58 5.72
CA SER A 82 -1.81 15.74 5.36
C SER A 82 -2.18 16.34 4.00
N VAL A 83 -2.52 15.47 3.03
CA VAL A 83 -3.03 15.83 1.71
C VAL A 83 -4.32 16.62 1.85
N SER A 84 -5.29 16.11 2.61
CA SER A 84 -6.56 16.79 2.86
C SER A 84 -6.38 18.19 3.47
N ASN A 85 -5.53 18.31 4.50
CA ASN A 85 -5.21 19.60 5.12
C ASN A 85 -4.56 20.58 4.14
N SER A 86 -3.66 20.09 3.28
CA SER A 86 -2.99 20.91 2.27
C SER A 86 -3.99 21.44 1.23
N LEU A 87 -4.99 20.66 0.85
CA LEU A 87 -6.05 21.09 -0.07
C LEU A 87 -6.96 22.15 0.54
N ILE A 88 -7.33 22.00 1.82
CA ILE A 88 -8.10 23.02 2.53
C ILE A 88 -7.32 24.34 2.54
N LYS A 89 -6.00 24.29 2.74
CA LYS A 89 -5.14 25.48 2.73
C LYS A 89 -4.99 26.10 1.34
N LEU A 90 -4.83 25.29 0.30
CA LEU A 90 -4.82 25.78 -1.08
C LEU A 90 -6.15 26.49 -1.43
N HIS A 91 -7.28 25.90 -1.05
CA HIS A 91 -8.60 26.51 -1.26
C HIS A 91 -8.75 27.84 -0.50
N GLU A 92 -8.31 27.90 0.76
CA GLU A 92 -8.31 29.13 1.57
C GLU A 92 -7.47 30.23 0.91
N LEU A 93 -6.27 29.90 0.44
CA LEU A 93 -5.38 30.83 -0.25
C LEU A 93 -5.97 31.31 -1.58
N ALA A 94 -6.59 30.43 -2.35
CA ALA A 94 -7.27 30.79 -3.59
C ALA A 94 -8.42 31.78 -3.33
N ALA A 95 -9.25 31.54 -2.31
CA ALA A 95 -10.32 32.44 -1.91
C ALA A 95 -9.79 33.80 -1.42
N MET A 96 -8.68 33.82 -0.67
CA MET A 96 -8.03 35.06 -0.25
C MET A 96 -7.42 35.83 -1.44
N GLY A 97 -6.83 35.12 -2.40
CA GLY A 97 -6.30 35.68 -3.64
C GLY A 97 -7.39 36.35 -4.48
N ASN A 98 -8.55 35.70 -4.63
CA ASN A 98 -9.70 36.26 -5.35
C ASN A 98 -10.24 37.55 -4.69
N ASN A 99 -10.24 37.61 -3.36
CA ASN A 99 -10.69 38.79 -2.62
C ASN A 99 -9.63 39.89 -2.46
N ALA A 100 -8.38 39.64 -2.89
CA ALA A 100 -7.27 40.56 -2.69
C ALA A 100 -7.37 41.78 -3.61
N GLN A 101 -7.43 42.96 -2.98
CA GLN A 101 -7.64 44.25 -3.65
C GLN A 101 -6.38 44.80 -4.37
N SER A 102 -5.18 44.35 -3.97
CA SER A 102 -3.91 44.79 -4.55
C SER A 102 -3.19 43.65 -5.26
N GLU A 103 -2.50 43.97 -6.36
CA GLU A 103 -1.67 43.04 -7.11
C GLU A 103 -0.56 42.41 -6.26
N ASP A 104 0.08 43.20 -5.37
CA ASP A 104 1.11 42.69 -4.46
C ASP A 104 0.58 41.61 -3.52
N LYS A 105 -0.67 41.78 -3.05
CA LYS A 105 -1.34 40.79 -2.19
C LYS A 105 -1.70 39.53 -2.97
N ARG A 106 -2.18 39.67 -4.21
CA ARG A 106 -2.44 38.52 -5.09
C ARG A 106 -1.17 37.73 -5.36
N MET A 107 -0.06 38.40 -5.65
CA MET A 107 1.24 37.78 -5.87
C MET A 107 1.77 37.05 -4.62
N PHE A 108 1.57 37.63 -3.44
CA PHE A 108 1.92 36.99 -2.18
C PHE A 108 1.13 35.69 -1.95
N TYR A 109 -0.19 35.70 -2.17
CA TYR A 109 -1.02 34.50 -2.02
C TYR A 109 -0.72 33.44 -3.08
N SER A 110 -0.48 33.84 -4.33
CA SER A 110 -0.06 32.94 -5.42
C SER A 110 1.25 32.23 -5.08
N LYS A 111 2.24 32.96 -4.54
CA LYS A 111 3.50 32.34 -4.07
C LYS A 111 3.28 31.32 -2.96
N GLN A 112 2.47 31.65 -1.95
CA GLN A 112 2.16 30.68 -0.89
C GLN A 112 1.40 29.47 -1.42
N ALA A 113 0.49 29.66 -2.37
CA ALA A 113 -0.22 28.56 -3.01
C ALA A 113 0.77 27.64 -3.78
N ALA A 114 1.77 28.21 -4.46
CA ALA A 114 2.83 27.43 -5.10
C ALA A 114 3.62 26.58 -4.10
N ASP A 115 3.99 27.14 -2.93
CA ASP A 115 4.69 26.38 -1.89
C ASP A 115 3.83 25.20 -1.35
N TRP A 116 2.52 25.43 -1.15
CA TRP A 116 1.59 24.37 -0.73
C TRP A 116 1.35 23.32 -1.82
N ARG A 117 1.34 23.71 -3.09
CA ARG A 117 1.27 22.78 -4.23
C ARG A 117 2.50 21.88 -4.25
N ASP A 118 3.69 22.45 -4.07
CA ASP A 118 4.94 21.68 -4.08
C ASP A 118 5.02 20.72 -2.87
N TYR A 119 4.51 21.15 -1.72
CA TYR A 119 4.33 20.27 -0.56
C TYR A 119 3.34 19.13 -0.85
N PHE A 120 2.20 19.44 -1.47
CA PHE A 120 1.23 18.43 -1.89
C PHE A 120 1.85 17.42 -2.86
N LEU A 121 2.62 17.87 -3.86
CA LEU A 121 3.35 17.02 -4.79
C LEU A 121 4.35 16.09 -4.07
N SER A 122 5.03 16.60 -3.05
CA SER A 122 5.89 15.78 -2.20
C SER A 122 5.10 14.70 -1.47
N LEU A 123 3.90 15.02 -0.96
CA LEU A 123 3.04 14.05 -0.28
C LEU A 123 2.53 12.96 -1.25
N SER A 124 2.11 13.33 -2.46
CA SER A 124 1.68 12.38 -3.50
C SER A 124 2.80 11.46 -3.99
N ASN A 125 4.06 11.87 -3.80
CA ASN A 125 5.27 11.10 -4.10
C ASN A 125 5.92 10.48 -2.86
N SER A 126 5.18 10.32 -1.75
CA SER A 126 5.69 9.72 -0.52
C SER A 126 6.18 8.28 -0.71
N LYS A 127 7.24 7.93 0.04
CA LYS A 127 7.88 6.61 -0.01
C LYS A 127 7.82 5.93 1.35
N LEU A 128 7.58 4.62 1.33
CA LEU A 128 7.81 3.74 2.47
C LEU A 128 8.79 2.65 2.07
N ASP A 129 9.85 2.45 2.87
CA ASP A 129 10.88 1.43 2.60
C ASP A 129 11.49 1.55 1.18
N GLY A 130 11.72 2.79 0.73
CA GLY A 130 12.25 3.09 -0.60
C GLY A 130 11.24 3.00 -1.76
N LYS A 131 10.01 2.55 -1.50
CA LYS A 131 8.96 2.31 -2.50
C LYS A 131 7.90 3.40 -2.48
N PHE A 132 7.47 3.84 -3.66
CA PHE A 132 6.37 4.81 -3.78
C PHE A 132 5.03 4.15 -3.42
N ILE A 133 4.32 4.74 -2.46
CA ILE A 133 3.13 4.10 -1.85
C ILE A 133 1.87 4.19 -2.72
N PHE A 134 1.83 5.16 -3.63
CA PHE A 134 0.68 5.44 -4.50
C PHE A 134 0.89 4.98 -5.95
N SER A 135 1.99 4.30 -6.28
CA SER A 135 2.33 3.94 -7.67
C SER A 135 1.80 2.58 -8.15
N GLY A 136 0.99 1.89 -7.33
CA GLY A 136 0.51 0.54 -7.65
C GLY A 136 1.65 -0.50 -7.58
N TYR A 137 1.77 -1.38 -8.58
CA TYR A 137 2.88 -2.34 -8.70
C TYR A 137 4.19 -1.69 -9.13
N LYS A 138 4.16 -0.54 -9.81
CA LYS A 138 5.34 0.23 -10.22
C LYS A 138 5.96 1.02 -9.06
N THR A 139 6.32 0.34 -7.98
CA THR A 139 6.84 0.97 -6.75
C THR A 139 8.17 1.70 -6.93
N ASP A 140 8.88 1.46 -8.03
CA ASP A 140 10.21 2.01 -8.30
C ASP A 140 10.16 3.30 -9.14
N LYS A 141 8.99 3.68 -9.65
CA LYS A 141 8.78 4.90 -10.42
C LYS A 141 8.10 5.96 -9.58
N GLN A 142 8.49 7.21 -9.78
CA GLN A 142 7.83 8.34 -9.14
C GLN A 142 6.36 8.40 -9.54
N THR A 143 5.46 8.48 -8.56
CA THR A 143 4.02 8.40 -8.77
C THR A 143 3.52 9.48 -9.73
N PHE A 144 3.92 10.73 -9.49
CA PHE A 144 3.51 11.90 -10.27
C PHE A 144 4.72 12.72 -10.69
N VAL A 145 4.80 13.02 -11.98
CA VAL A 145 5.89 13.78 -12.59
C VAL A 145 5.31 15.00 -13.32
N TYR A 146 5.92 16.16 -13.09
CA TYR A 146 5.54 17.37 -13.81
C TYR A 146 6.01 17.29 -15.27
N ASN A 147 5.09 17.50 -16.19
CA ASN A 147 5.35 17.57 -17.62
C ASN A 147 5.34 19.04 -18.06
N SER A 148 6.53 19.57 -18.37
CA SER A 148 6.70 20.97 -18.77
C SER A 148 6.13 21.30 -20.15
N VAL A 149 5.79 20.29 -20.96
CA VAL A 149 5.19 20.48 -22.30
C VAL A 149 3.68 20.65 -22.19
N THR A 150 3.04 19.87 -21.32
CA THR A 150 1.58 19.93 -21.12
C THR A 150 1.16 20.82 -19.96
N GLY A 151 2.10 21.20 -19.08
CA GLY A 151 1.83 21.96 -17.86
C GLY A 151 1.11 21.15 -16.78
N LYS A 152 1.08 19.81 -16.89
CA LYS A 152 0.29 18.89 -16.05
C LYS A 152 1.16 17.91 -15.29
N TYR A 153 0.56 17.22 -14.32
CA TYR A 153 1.20 16.15 -13.57
C TYR A 153 0.76 14.78 -14.11
N ASP A 154 1.68 14.08 -14.78
CA ASP A 154 1.42 12.76 -15.33
C ASP A 154 1.58 11.68 -14.26
N TYR A 155 0.57 10.82 -14.13
CA TYR A 155 0.64 9.63 -13.29
C TYR A 155 1.46 8.53 -14.00
N GLN A 156 2.56 8.10 -13.40
CA GLN A 156 3.45 7.09 -13.97
C GLN A 156 3.26 5.69 -13.36
N GLY A 157 2.32 5.57 -12.42
CA GLY A 157 1.99 4.32 -11.73
C GLY A 157 1.12 3.38 -12.56
N ASP A 158 0.49 2.43 -11.88
CA ASP A 158 -0.53 1.54 -12.44
C ASP A 158 -1.70 1.33 -11.45
N ASN A 159 -2.69 0.54 -11.88
CA ASN A 159 -3.87 0.20 -11.09
C ASN A 159 -3.69 -1.05 -10.20
N GLY A 160 -2.47 -1.53 -10.01
CA GLY A 160 -2.18 -2.77 -9.31
C GLY A 160 -2.60 -2.78 -7.84
N GLU A 161 -3.30 -3.84 -7.43
CA GLU A 161 -3.64 -4.12 -6.02
C GLU A 161 -2.71 -5.16 -5.41
N ILE A 162 -1.87 -4.74 -4.48
CA ILE A 162 -0.97 -5.61 -3.72
C ILE A 162 -1.78 -6.29 -2.62
N ASN A 163 -2.22 -7.51 -2.92
CA ASN A 163 -2.94 -8.36 -1.99
C ASN A 163 -1.98 -9.15 -1.10
N ILE A 164 -2.23 -9.13 0.21
CA ILE A 164 -1.45 -9.86 1.21
C ILE A 164 -2.38 -10.82 1.97
N LEU A 165 -1.96 -12.08 2.06
CA LEU A 165 -2.64 -13.10 2.85
C LEU A 165 -2.44 -12.85 4.35
N ILE A 166 -3.55 -12.75 5.08
CA ILE A 166 -3.59 -12.58 6.54
C ILE A 166 -4.17 -13.81 7.24
N ASP A 167 -4.76 -14.72 6.47
CA ASP A 167 -5.21 -16.05 6.91
C ASP A 167 -5.18 -17.01 5.70
N LYS A 168 -5.51 -18.28 5.93
CA LYS A 168 -5.62 -19.34 4.91
C LYS A 168 -6.58 -18.98 3.77
N GLU A 169 -7.64 -18.23 4.08
CA GLU A 169 -8.70 -17.88 3.12
C GLU A 169 -8.98 -16.37 3.09
N ALA A 170 -8.18 -15.55 3.78
CA ALA A 170 -8.36 -14.11 3.85
C ALA A 170 -7.14 -13.35 3.34
N SER A 171 -7.39 -12.38 2.48
CA SER A 171 -6.40 -11.45 1.96
C SER A 171 -6.90 -10.01 2.06
N VAL A 172 -5.98 -9.07 2.23
CA VAL A 172 -6.27 -7.64 2.31
C VAL A 172 -5.41 -6.90 1.29
N VAL A 173 -6.00 -5.88 0.65
CA VAL A 173 -5.29 -4.95 -0.22
C VAL A 173 -4.48 -3.99 0.65
N MET A 174 -3.17 -3.96 0.45
CA MET A 174 -2.26 -3.17 1.28
C MET A 174 -2.01 -1.74 0.75
N ASN A 175 -2.20 -1.51 -0.55
CA ASN A 175 -1.92 -0.22 -1.20
C ASN A 175 -3.18 0.49 -1.68
N ILE A 176 -3.07 1.80 -1.88
CA ILE A 176 -4.07 2.61 -2.56
C ILE A 176 -3.40 3.22 -3.79
N GLN A 177 -4.01 3.07 -4.96
CA GLN A 177 -3.46 3.62 -6.21
C GLN A 177 -3.63 5.13 -6.25
N GLY A 178 -2.61 5.83 -6.72
CA GLY A 178 -2.61 7.30 -6.82
C GLY A 178 -3.65 7.82 -7.79
N SER A 179 -3.90 7.08 -8.87
CA SER A 179 -4.99 7.35 -9.80
C SER A 179 -6.33 7.46 -9.09
N ARG A 180 -6.63 6.57 -8.14
CA ARG A 180 -7.86 6.56 -7.33
C ARG A 180 -7.82 7.50 -6.11
N ALA A 181 -6.67 7.60 -5.44
CA ALA A 181 -6.52 8.45 -4.25
C ALA A 181 -6.63 9.94 -4.58
N PHE A 182 -6.17 10.33 -5.77
CA PHE A 182 -6.11 11.72 -6.21
C PHE A 182 -7.00 12.02 -7.43
N SER A 183 -7.85 11.06 -7.84
CA SER A 183 -8.89 11.31 -8.85
C SER A 183 -9.90 12.33 -8.35
N LEU A 184 -10.38 13.16 -9.25
CA LEU A 184 -11.64 13.86 -9.05
C LEU A 184 -12.79 13.06 -9.66
N SER A 185 -13.94 13.12 -8.98
CA SER A 185 -15.21 12.71 -9.55
C SER A 185 -16.14 13.91 -9.45
N LEU A 186 -16.73 14.32 -10.56
CA LEU A 186 -17.77 15.34 -10.52
C LEU A 186 -19.03 14.71 -9.94
N THR A 187 -19.60 15.34 -8.93
CA THR A 187 -20.87 14.90 -8.31
C THR A 187 -21.95 15.91 -8.71
N GLU A 188 -22.97 15.43 -9.41
CA GLU A 188 -24.05 16.21 -10.03
C GLU A 188 -24.98 16.91 -9.01
N PRO A 189 -25.69 17.99 -9.40
CA PRO A 189 -25.77 18.57 -10.74
C PRO A 189 -24.76 19.70 -10.97
N LEU A 190 -24.06 19.63 -12.11
CA LEU A 190 -23.12 20.66 -12.53
C LEU A 190 -23.86 21.77 -13.30
N PRO A 191 -23.43 23.04 -13.18
CA PRO A 191 -24.04 24.14 -13.92
C PRO A 191 -23.79 23.96 -15.42
N THR A 192 -24.85 23.80 -16.20
CA THR A 192 -24.78 23.63 -17.67
C THR A 192 -24.66 24.95 -18.43
N THR A 193 -24.80 26.08 -17.73
CA THR A 193 -24.69 27.42 -18.31
C THR A 193 -24.06 28.40 -17.32
N LEU A 194 -23.17 29.28 -17.79
CA LEU A 194 -22.75 30.46 -17.04
C LEU A 194 -23.90 31.48 -16.90
N SER A 195 -23.75 32.47 -16.03
CA SER A 195 -24.74 33.55 -15.82
C SER A 195 -24.99 34.44 -17.04
N ASP A 196 -24.19 34.31 -18.10
CA ASP A 196 -24.34 35.01 -19.38
C ASP A 196 -25.06 34.18 -20.48
N GLY A 197 -25.36 32.90 -20.21
CA GLY A 197 -25.97 31.97 -21.17
C GLY A 197 -24.98 31.08 -21.95
N THR A 198 -23.68 31.20 -21.72
CA THR A 198 -22.64 30.36 -22.34
C THR A 198 -22.73 28.92 -21.83
N PRO A 199 -22.81 27.90 -22.72
CA PRO A 199 -22.92 26.50 -22.30
C PRO A 199 -21.62 25.99 -21.68
N ILE A 200 -21.72 25.13 -20.66
CA ILE A 200 -20.60 24.41 -20.07
C ILE A 200 -20.85 22.91 -20.21
N SER A 201 -19.89 22.21 -20.82
CA SER A 201 -19.91 20.74 -20.93
C SER A 201 -18.84 20.14 -20.06
N PHE A 202 -19.21 19.13 -19.26
CA PHE A 202 -18.29 18.37 -18.43
C PHE A 202 -18.20 16.94 -18.97
N THR A 203 -17.03 16.54 -19.46
CA THR A 203 -16.77 15.16 -19.92
C THR A 203 -15.81 14.47 -18.96
N GLN A 204 -16.14 13.25 -18.54
CA GLN A 204 -15.29 12.38 -17.73
C GLN A 204 -14.84 11.18 -18.56
N ALA A 205 -13.53 10.96 -18.62
CA ALA A 205 -12.95 9.82 -19.31
C ALA A 205 -11.93 9.13 -18.40
N GLU A 206 -12.10 7.83 -18.19
CA GLU A 206 -11.16 7.01 -17.42
C GLU A 206 -10.23 6.24 -18.37
N ASP A 207 -8.93 6.33 -18.16
CA ASP A 207 -7.95 5.50 -18.88
C ASP A 207 -7.95 4.07 -18.30
N PRO A 208 -8.32 3.04 -19.10
CA PRO A 208 -8.40 1.66 -18.62
C PRO A 208 -7.06 1.03 -18.21
N LEU A 209 -5.91 1.62 -18.60
CA LEU A 209 -4.58 1.12 -18.24
C LEU A 209 -4.03 1.74 -16.95
N THR A 210 -4.37 3.00 -16.69
CA THR A 210 -3.81 3.79 -15.58
C THR A 210 -4.83 4.18 -14.52
N GLY A 211 -6.14 4.01 -14.80
CA GLY A 211 -7.26 4.35 -13.91
C GLY A 211 -7.40 5.84 -13.65
N VAL A 212 -6.68 6.66 -14.41
CA VAL A 212 -6.70 8.11 -14.28
C VAL A 212 -8.02 8.60 -14.85
N ASN A 213 -8.84 9.23 -14.02
CA ASN A 213 -10.03 9.95 -14.47
C ASN A 213 -9.63 11.35 -14.93
N THR A 214 -9.85 11.63 -16.20
CA THR A 214 -9.65 12.95 -16.80
C THR A 214 -10.98 13.63 -16.98
N ILE A 215 -11.13 14.79 -16.34
CA ILE A 215 -12.26 15.68 -16.51
C ILE A 215 -11.87 16.77 -17.51
N THR A 216 -12.70 16.96 -18.52
CA THR A 216 -12.61 18.08 -19.46
C THR A 216 -13.83 18.97 -19.28
N ILE A 217 -13.59 20.24 -18.98
CA ILE A 217 -14.59 21.30 -18.97
C ILE A 217 -14.43 22.07 -20.27
N GLU A 218 -15.48 22.13 -21.05
CA GLU A 218 -15.57 23.00 -22.22
C GLU A 218 -16.53 24.14 -21.91
N ILE A 219 -16.07 25.37 -22.07
CA ILE A 219 -16.87 26.58 -21.91
C ILE A 219 -17.08 27.17 -23.31
N GLY A 220 -18.34 27.28 -23.74
CA GLY A 220 -18.69 27.77 -25.08
C GLY A 220 -18.82 26.68 -26.15
N ASN A 221 -19.24 27.06 -27.37
CA ASN A 221 -19.32 26.15 -28.51
C ASN A 221 -18.03 26.19 -29.32
N SER A 222 -17.62 25.03 -29.88
CA SER A 222 -16.47 24.94 -30.79
C SER A 222 -16.66 25.88 -31.98
N GLY A 223 -15.87 26.97 -31.99
CA GLY A 223 -15.93 28.01 -33.04
C GLY A 223 -16.18 29.44 -32.55
N ASP A 224 -16.52 29.66 -31.27
CA ASP A 224 -16.62 31.01 -30.68
C ASP A 224 -15.27 31.54 -30.17
N PRO A 225 -15.05 32.88 -30.17
CA PRO A 225 -13.83 33.49 -29.63
C PRO A 225 -13.64 33.26 -28.12
N ASP A 226 -14.72 32.94 -27.40
CA ASP A 226 -14.75 32.69 -25.96
C ASP A 226 -14.74 31.18 -25.62
N TYR A 227 -14.42 30.32 -26.59
CA TYR A 227 -14.27 28.88 -26.35
C TYR A 227 -13.00 28.60 -25.54
N ASP A 228 -13.17 28.07 -24.33
CA ASP A 228 -12.07 27.69 -23.46
C ASP A 228 -12.24 26.25 -22.96
N THR A 229 -11.12 25.52 -22.85
CA THR A 229 -11.12 24.11 -22.44
C THR A 229 -10.15 23.88 -21.31
N PHE A 230 -10.66 23.41 -20.18
CA PHE A 230 -9.86 23.04 -19.02
C PHE A 230 -9.88 21.53 -18.85
N THR A 231 -8.72 20.88 -18.95
CA THR A 231 -8.62 19.44 -18.73
C THR A 231 -7.74 19.16 -17.53
N PHE A 232 -8.29 18.47 -16.54
CA PHE A 232 -7.60 18.06 -15.31
C PHE A 232 -7.77 16.56 -15.09
N SER A 233 -6.65 15.90 -14.78
CA SER A 233 -6.59 14.45 -14.57
C SER A 233 -6.35 14.08 -13.11
N ASN A 234 -6.00 15.06 -12.28
CA ASN A 234 -5.80 14.88 -10.84
C ASN A 234 -5.91 16.23 -10.11
N ILE A 235 -5.96 16.15 -8.78
CA ILE A 235 -6.05 17.33 -7.91
C ILE A 235 -4.83 18.28 -8.08
N MET A 236 -3.67 17.80 -8.52
CA MET A 236 -2.50 18.65 -8.74
C MET A 236 -2.62 19.53 -9.98
N ASP A 237 -3.30 19.05 -11.02
CA ASP A 237 -3.59 19.87 -12.20
C ASP A 237 -4.46 21.07 -11.82
N ILE A 238 -5.44 20.87 -10.93
CA ILE A 238 -6.28 21.96 -10.41
C ILE A 238 -5.46 22.93 -9.56
N ALA A 239 -4.62 22.41 -8.66
CA ALA A 239 -3.74 23.24 -7.84
C ALA A 239 -2.76 24.06 -8.69
N ASN A 240 -2.41 23.61 -9.89
CA ASN A 240 -1.56 24.34 -10.82
C ASN A 240 -2.32 25.43 -11.59
N ILE A 241 -3.61 25.23 -11.89
CA ILE A 241 -4.47 26.21 -12.59
C ILE A 241 -4.89 27.37 -11.67
N LEU A 242 -4.97 27.13 -10.36
CA LEU A 242 -5.39 28.14 -9.38
C LEU A 242 -4.33 29.22 -9.07
N ILE A 243 -3.11 29.10 -9.58
CA ILE A 243 -1.96 29.97 -9.30
C ILE A 243 -1.76 30.99 -10.42
#